data_AF-A0A3S4R5W9-F1
#
_entry.id   AF-A0A3S4R5W9-F1
#
_cell.length_a   1.000
_cell.length_b   1.000
_cell.length_c   1.000
_cell.angle_alpha   90.00
_cell.angle_beta   90.00
_cell.angle_gamma   90.00
#
_symmetry.space_group_name_H-M   'P 1'
#
loop_
_entity.id
_entity.type
_entity.pdbx_description
1 polymer ?
#
loop_
_entity_poly.entity_id
_entity_poly.type
_entity_poly.pdbx_seq_one_letter_code
_entity_poly.pdbx_strand_id
1 'polypeptide(L)' 'MVRLSAQTWEELYAGMFLVDIEGWSITIFNDCDELDYS' A
#
# COMPACT_ATOMS: atom_id res chain seq x y z
N MET A 1 10.66 7.84 5.74
CA MET A 1 9.52 6.96 5.41
C MET A 1 9.06 6.27 6.68
N VAL A 2 7.84 6.55 7.13
CA VAL A 2 7.21 5.91 8.29
C VAL A 2 5.99 5.15 7.78
N ARG A 3 5.89 3.86 8.13
CA ARG A 3 4.70 3.06 7.84
C ARG A 3 3.66 3.35 8.91
N LEU A 4 2.44 3.64 8.50
CA LEU A 4 1.30 3.89 9.39
C LEU A 4 0.38 2.68 9.51
N SER A 5 0.37 1.79 8.53
CA SER A 5 -0.40 0.54 8.58
C SER A 5 0.08 -0.40 9.68
N ALA A 6 -0.83 -1.20 10.24
CA ALA A 6 -0.51 -2.21 11.26
C ALA A 6 0.26 -3.41 10.66
N GLN A 7 -0.11 -3.84 9.45
CA GLN A 7 0.52 -4.92 8.69
C GLN A 7 1.65 -4.38 7.80
N THR A 8 2.72 -5.15 7.66
CA THR A 8 3.82 -4.85 6.74
C THR A 8 3.38 -5.09 5.29
N TRP A 9 4.16 -4.59 4.33
CA TRP A 9 3.86 -4.80 2.91
C TRP A 9 3.85 -6.30 2.54
N GLU A 10 4.80 -7.08 3.07
CA GLU A 10 4.89 -8.52 2.78
C GLU A 10 3.73 -9.33 3.38
N GLU A 11 3.13 -8.85 4.47
CA GLU A 11 1.97 -9.48 5.11
C GLU A 11 0.64 -9.15 4.41
N LEU A 12 0.63 -8.15 3.53
CA LEU A 12 -0.59 -7.57 2.95
C LEU A 12 -0.78 -8.06 1.51
N TYR A 13 -1.55 -9.15 1.35
CA TYR A 13 -1.87 -9.71 0.03
C TYR A 13 -2.75 -8.77 -0.82
N ALA A 14 -3.80 -8.20 -0.24
CA ALA A 14 -4.69 -7.21 -0.86
C ALA A 14 -5.18 -6.23 0.23
N GLY A 15 -5.35 -4.96 -0.12
CA GLY A 15 -5.90 -3.94 0.77
C GLY A 15 -5.14 -2.61 0.79
N MET A 16 -5.38 -1.82 1.84
CA MET A 16 -4.82 -0.47 2.01
C MET A 16 -3.50 -0.48 2.77
N PHE A 17 -2.53 0.26 2.26
CA PHE A 17 -1.24 0.50 2.88
C PHE A 17 -0.95 2.00 2.96
N LEU A 18 -0.65 2.50 4.16
CA LEU A 18 -0.45 3.93 4.42
C LEU A 18 1.00 4.18 4.84
N VAL A 19 1.62 5.19 4.22
CA VAL A 19 2.97 5.64 4.53
C VAL A 19 3.06 7.16 4.56
N ASP A 20 3.88 7.68 5.46
CA ASP A 20 4.31 9.07 5.47
C ASP A 20 5.76 9.18 4.98
N ILE A 21 5.99 10.02 3.97
CA ILE A 21 7.31 10.26 3.38
C ILE A 21 7.48 11.77 3.19
N GLU A 22 8.44 12.36 3.91
CA GLU A 22 8.85 13.76 3.73
C GLU A 22 7.68 14.76 3.77
N GLY A 23 6.71 14.54 4.67
CA GLY A 23 5.53 15.39 4.83
C GLY A 23 4.37 15.05 3.88
N TRP A 24 4.54 14.10 2.97
CA TRP A 24 3.47 13.53 2.15
C TRP A 24 2.85 12.31 2.84
N SER A 25 1.52 12.28 2.89
CA SER A 25 0.77 11.10 3.29
C SER A 25 0.26 10.37 2.05
N ILE A 26 0.68 9.12 1.87
CA ILE A 26 0.40 8.32 0.68
C ILE A 26 -0.43 7.10 1.11
N THR A 27 -1.56 6.93 0.44
CA THR A 27 -2.42 5.74 0.56
C THR A 27 -2.28 4.92 -0.70
N ILE A 28 -1.84 3.67 -0.55
CA ILE A 28 -1.73 2.68 -1.62
C ILE A 28 -2.85 1.67 -1.41
N PHE A 29 -3.60 1.36 -2.47
CA PHE A 29 -4.59 0.29 -2.45
C PHE A 29 -4.19 -0.76 -3.48
N ASN A 30 -3.97 -1.99 -3.00
CA ASN A 30 -3.75 -3.16 -3.84
C ASN A 30 -5.04 -3.97 -3.88
N ASP A 31 -5.73 -4.00 -5.01
CA ASP A 31 -6.92 -4.84 -5.21
C ASP A 31 -6.57 -6.31 -5.47
N CYS A 32 -5.28 -6.61 -5.73
CA CYS A 32 -4.78 -7.93 -6.08
C CYS A 32 -5.50 -8.53 -7.29
N ASP A 33 -6.01 -7.68 -8.18
CA ASP A 33 -6.54 -8.11 -9.47
C ASP A 33 -5.40 -8.31 -10.47
N GLU A 34 -5.69 -8.98 -11.58
CA GLU A 34 -4.72 -9.13 -12.67
C GLU A 34 -4.54 -7.80 -13.41
N LEU A 35 -3.29 -7.46 -13.73
CA LEU A 35 -3.01 -6.32 -14.61
C LEU A 35 -3.56 -6.63 -16.00
N ASP A 36 -4.52 -5.84 -16.47
CA ASP A 36 -5.04 -5.93 -17.83
C ASP A 36 -4.01 -5.33 -18.80
N TYR A 37 -3.39 -6.21 -19.59
CA TYR A 37 -2.39 -5.84 -20.62
C TYR A 37 -2.99 -5.75 -22.03
N SER A 38 -4.33 -5.65 -22.15
CA SER A 38 -5.02 -5.63 -23.45
C SER A 38 -4.69 -4.44 -24.36
#